data_AF-X1D031-F1
#
_entry.id   AF-X1D031-F1
#
_cell.length_a   1.000
_cell.length_b   1.000
_cell.length_c   1.000
_cell.angle_alpha   90.00
_cell.angle_beta   90.00
_cell.angle_gamma   90.00
#
_symmetry.space_group_name_H-M   'P 1'
#
loop_
_entity.id
_entity.type
_entity.pdbx_description
1 polymer ?
#
loop_
_entity_poly.entity_id
_entity_poly.type
_entity_poly.pdbx_seq_one_letter_code
_entity_poly.pdbx_strand_id
1 'polypeptide(L)'
;RCIYTDLQRDDDGQYLMRFRRTDTIIYTNIGLCPKIDQKLRAAGGEHYFEAETIIQKSHERGADELIHRSIKEMATKEQLPFKRFGMNRAYYYLLVITHFIFEAYKQDVTIGIISTTVYPSTFRRKLIDFAAKITSGAGYIIFNVTRSVYQAINIAELWKRCKSPP
;
A
#
# COMPACT_ATOMS: atom_id res chain seq x y z
N ARG A 1 16.75 19.38 15.31
CA ARG A 1 15.75 19.41 16.42
C ARG A 1 15.50 17.98 16.84
N CYS A 2 15.34 17.72 18.14
CA CYS A 2 15.09 16.38 18.69
C CYS A 2 13.76 16.40 19.46
N ILE A 3 12.92 15.39 19.24
CA ILE A 3 11.65 15.20 19.94
C ILE A 3 11.66 13.81 20.55
N TYR A 4 11.40 13.71 21.85
CA TYR A 4 11.24 12.45 22.56
C TYR A 4 9.74 12.18 22.77
N THR A 5 9.30 10.97 22.47
CA THR A 5 7.92 10.51 22.67
C THR A 5 7.89 9.23 23.51
N ASP A 6 6.94 9.14 24.43
CA ASP A 6 6.67 7.97 25.30
C ASP A 6 5.22 7.52 25.08
N LEU A 7 5.03 6.28 24.61
CA LEU A 7 3.70 5.70 24.34
C LEU A 7 2.95 5.42 25.65
N GLN A 8 1.99 6.29 25.99
CA GLN A 8 1.21 6.16 27.23
C GLN A 8 0.03 5.18 27.13
N ARG A 9 -0.61 5.09 25.96
CA ARG A 9 -1.86 4.35 25.75
C ARG A 9 -1.76 3.48 24.50
N ASP A 10 -2.51 2.38 24.49
CA ASP A 10 -2.75 1.60 23.28
C ASP A 10 -3.88 2.20 22.43
N ASP A 11 -4.17 1.54 21.30
CA ASP A 11 -5.17 1.96 20.32
C ASP A 11 -6.60 1.96 20.89
N ASP A 12 -6.87 1.15 21.92
CA ASP A 12 -8.15 1.09 22.65
C ASP A 12 -8.24 2.14 23.77
N GLY A 13 -7.18 2.94 23.96
CA GLY A 13 -7.10 4.01 24.95
C GLY A 13 -6.71 3.53 26.36
N GLN A 14 -6.36 2.26 26.53
CA GLN A 14 -5.89 1.72 27.80
C GLN A 14 -4.45 2.16 28.07
N TYR A 15 -4.18 2.58 29.32
CA TYR A 15 -2.82 2.96 29.71
C TYR A 15 -1.87 1.75 29.75
N LEU A 16 -0.70 1.92 29.15
CA LEU A 16 0.36 0.92 29.14
C LEU A 16 1.19 0.98 30.42
N MET A 17 1.46 -0.19 30.99
CA MET A 17 2.41 -0.35 32.08
C MET A 17 3.81 0.06 31.63
N ARG A 18 4.61 0.62 32.54
CA ARG A 18 5.91 1.24 32.23
C ARG A 18 6.89 0.35 31.45
N PHE A 19 6.89 -0.96 31.70
CA PHE A 19 7.76 -1.92 31.00
C PHE A 19 7.30 -2.27 29.57
N ARG A 20 6.07 -1.91 29.19
CA ARG A 20 5.48 -2.14 27.86
C ARG A 20 5.46 -0.86 27.02
N ARG A 21 5.82 0.28 27.61
CA ARG A 21 5.91 1.55 26.88
C ARG A 21 7.09 1.51 25.92
N THR A 22 6.89 2.10 24.76
CA THR A 22 7.93 2.25 23.75
C THR A 22 8.32 3.71 23.69
N ASP A 23 9.59 3.96 23.98
CA ASP A 23 10.20 5.28 23.86
C ASP A 23 10.75 5.46 22.45
N THR A 24 10.45 6.58 21.81
CA THR A 24 10.96 6.91 20.47
C THR A 24 11.65 8.27 20.47
N ILE A 25 12.78 8.34 19.78
CA ILE A 25 13.50 9.60 19.55
C ILE A 25 13.35 9.96 18.06
N ILE A 26 12.76 11.11 17.80
CA ILE A 26 12.58 11.66 16.46
C ILE A 26 13.61 12.76 16.25
N TYR A 27 14.48 12.55 15.26
CA TYR A 27 15.43 13.56 14.80
C TYR A 27 14.95 14.15 13.48
N THR A 28 14.90 15.48 13.40
CA THR A 28 14.47 16.20 12.19
C THR A 28 15.37 17.38 11.89
N ASN A 29 15.55 17.63 10.59
CA ASN A 29 16.22 18.79 10.03
C ASN A 29 15.30 20.01 9.86
N ILE A 30 13.99 19.85 10.04
CA ILE A 30 13.03 20.96 10.00
C ILE A 30 13.34 21.95 11.13
N GLY A 31 13.51 23.23 10.80
CA GLY A 31 13.86 24.28 11.75
C GLY A 31 15.35 24.36 12.10
N LEU A 32 16.22 23.65 11.36
CA LEU A 32 17.69 23.73 11.53
C LEU A 32 18.37 24.59 10.45
N CYS A 33 17.71 24.87 9.33
CA CYS A 33 18.34 25.52 8.18
C CYS A 33 17.47 26.70 7.70
N PRO A 34 17.78 27.94 8.09
CA PRO A 34 16.94 29.11 7.80
C PRO A 34 16.59 29.27 6.31
N LYS A 35 17.54 28.95 5.41
CA LYS A 35 17.34 29.06 3.95
C LYS A 35 16.31 28.05 3.42
N ILE A 36 16.33 26.82 3.92
CA ILE A 36 15.37 25.78 3.51
C ILE A 36 14.04 26.03 4.22
N ASP A 37 14.09 26.42 5.48
CA ASP A 37 12.90 26.69 6.29
C ASP A 37 12.08 27.82 5.67
N GLN A 38 12.70 28.92 5.24
CA GLN A 38 12.02 30.02 4.57
C GLN A 38 11.36 29.58 3.24
N LYS A 39 12.01 28.70 2.46
CA LYS A 39 11.41 28.14 1.24
C LYS A 39 10.20 27.27 1.55
N LEU A 40 10.28 26.45 2.60
CA LEU A 40 9.17 25.60 3.02
C LEU A 40 7.98 26.42 3.50
N ARG A 41 8.22 27.48 4.27
CA ARG A 41 7.18 28.44 4.70
C ARG A 41 6.57 29.18 3.51
N ALA A 42 7.38 29.64 2.58
CA ALA A 42 6.91 30.29 1.34
C ALA A 42 6.04 29.36 0.47
N ALA A 43 6.23 28.04 0.56
CA ALA A 43 5.39 27.04 -0.08
C ALA A 43 4.12 26.68 0.71
N GLY A 44 3.80 27.41 1.79
CA GLY A 44 2.63 27.14 2.65
C GLY A 44 2.86 26.08 3.73
N GLY A 45 4.12 25.67 3.96
CA GLY A 45 4.48 24.58 4.86
C GLY A 45 4.67 24.96 6.33
N GLU A 46 4.09 26.06 6.82
CA GLU A 46 4.28 26.54 8.21
C GLU A 46 3.90 25.48 9.25
N HIS A 47 2.82 24.73 9.01
CA HIS A 47 2.33 23.66 9.89
C HIS A 47 3.34 22.51 10.10
N TYR A 48 4.29 22.28 9.17
CA TYR A 48 5.33 21.26 9.33
C TYR A 48 6.35 21.59 10.42
N PHE A 49 6.38 22.83 10.91
CA PHE A 49 7.24 23.23 12.02
C PHE A 49 6.63 22.90 13.39
N GLU A 50 5.35 22.53 13.45
CA GLU A 50 4.69 22.15 14.70
C GLU A 50 5.17 20.77 15.17
N ALA A 51 5.34 20.60 16.49
CA ALA A 51 5.82 19.34 17.05
C ALA A 51 4.86 18.18 16.76
N GLU A 52 3.56 18.43 16.86
CA GLU A 52 2.50 17.46 16.60
C GLU A 52 2.54 16.94 15.16
N THR A 53 2.62 17.84 14.17
CA THR A 53 2.76 17.47 12.75
C THR A 53 4.02 16.63 12.51
N ILE A 54 5.15 16.97 13.13
CA ILE A 54 6.40 16.21 12.99
C ILE A 54 6.25 14.80 13.59
N ILE A 55 5.61 14.69 14.75
CA ILE A 55 5.33 13.39 15.40
C ILE A 55 4.43 12.56 14.50
N GLN A 56 3.31 13.12 14.04
CA GLN A 56 2.36 12.45 13.14
C GLN A 56 3.06 11.94 11.87
N LYS A 57 3.81 12.81 11.17
CA LYS A 57 4.55 12.43 9.95
C LYS A 57 5.64 11.39 10.22
N SER A 58 6.26 11.41 11.40
CA SER A 58 7.21 10.37 11.79
C SER A 58 6.52 9.02 12.01
N HIS A 59 5.31 9.00 12.57
CA HIS A 59 4.51 7.77 12.72
C HIS A 59 4.03 7.22 11.38
N GLU A 60 3.67 8.09 10.43
CA GLU A 60 3.29 7.70 9.06
C GLU A 60 4.42 6.94 8.32
N ARG A 61 5.70 7.13 8.68
CA ARG A 61 6.82 6.37 8.08
C ARG A 61 6.72 4.85 8.29
N GLY A 62 6.02 4.40 9.33
CA GLY A 62 5.74 2.97 9.52
C GLY A 62 4.82 2.41 8.43
N ALA A 63 3.93 3.24 7.88
CA ALA A 63 3.08 2.87 6.76
C ALA A 63 3.88 2.70 5.46
N ASP A 64 4.97 3.45 5.27
CA ASP A 64 5.86 3.28 4.11
C ASP A 64 6.49 1.88 4.08
N GLU A 65 6.78 1.28 5.25
CA GLU A 65 7.29 -0.08 5.34
C GLU A 65 6.29 -1.11 4.79
N LEU A 66 4.99 -0.88 4.96
CA LEU A 66 3.94 -1.77 4.45
C LEU A 66 3.96 -1.85 2.93
N ILE A 67 4.24 -0.74 2.24
CA ILE A 67 4.39 -0.69 0.78
C ILE A 67 5.61 -1.49 0.35
N HIS A 68 6.75 -1.30 1.01
CA HIS A 68 7.97 -2.07 0.73
C HIS A 68 7.76 -3.57 0.95
N ARG A 69 7.05 -3.96 2.02
CA ARG A 69 6.66 -5.35 2.28
C ARG A 69 5.74 -5.90 1.19
N SER A 70 4.75 -5.12 0.75
CA SER A 70 3.85 -5.50 -0.34
C SER A 70 4.60 -5.72 -1.65
N ILE A 71 5.54 -4.84 -2.02
CA ILE A 71 6.36 -4.98 -3.23
C ILE A 71 7.19 -6.26 -3.17
N LYS A 72 7.83 -6.55 -2.02
CA LYS A 72 8.59 -7.79 -1.82
C LYS A 72 7.71 -9.04 -1.96
N GLU A 73 6.51 -9.01 -1.41
CA GLU A 73 5.56 -10.12 -1.55
C GLU A 73 5.14 -10.32 -3.01
N MET A 74 4.87 -9.23 -3.73
CA MET A 74 4.57 -9.28 -5.17
C MET A 74 5.75 -9.83 -5.98
N ALA A 75 6.98 -9.50 -5.60
CA ALA A 75 8.19 -10.03 -6.24
C ALA A 75 8.36 -11.54 -6.03
N THR A 76 7.59 -12.15 -5.13
CA THR A 76 7.63 -13.58 -4.71
C THR A 76 8.92 -14.03 -4.02
N LYS A 77 10.05 -13.37 -4.29
CA LYS A 77 11.36 -13.58 -3.67
C LYS A 77 12.03 -12.22 -3.48
N GLU A 78 12.85 -12.10 -2.43
CA GLU A 78 13.61 -10.87 -2.21
C GLU A 78 14.79 -10.69 -3.17
N GLN A 79 15.25 -11.79 -3.79
CA GLN A 79 16.35 -11.76 -4.75
C GLN A 79 15.82 -11.51 -6.16
N LEU A 80 16.44 -10.56 -6.87
CA LEU A 80 16.12 -10.30 -8.26
C LEU A 80 16.61 -11.47 -9.14
N PRO A 81 15.85 -11.85 -10.19
CA PRO A 81 16.02 -13.13 -10.85
C PRO A 81 17.24 -13.22 -11.79
N PHE A 82 17.85 -12.09 -12.17
CA PHE A 82 18.92 -12.06 -13.16
C PHE A 82 20.30 -11.84 -12.52
N LYS A 83 21.34 -12.40 -13.15
CA LYS A 83 22.73 -12.15 -12.77
C LYS A 83 23.21 -10.76 -13.20
N ARG A 84 22.69 -10.23 -14.31
CA ARG A 84 23.10 -8.93 -14.87
C ARG A 84 22.25 -7.81 -14.28
N PHE A 85 22.91 -6.75 -13.81
CA PHE A 85 22.26 -5.59 -13.22
C PHE A 85 21.25 -4.91 -14.15
N GLY A 86 21.56 -4.79 -15.45
CA GLY A 86 20.65 -4.16 -16.42
C GLY A 86 19.30 -4.89 -16.55
N MET A 87 19.31 -6.22 -16.51
CA MET A 87 18.08 -7.02 -16.56
C MET A 87 17.30 -6.90 -15.25
N ASN A 88 17.99 -6.90 -14.12
CA ASN A 88 17.39 -6.66 -12.81
C ASN A 88 16.75 -5.27 -12.70
N ARG A 89 17.35 -4.25 -13.32
CA ARG A 89 16.76 -2.91 -13.41
C ARG A 89 15.43 -2.94 -14.17
N ALA A 90 15.40 -3.56 -15.36
CA ALA A 90 14.17 -3.68 -16.14
C ALA A 90 13.08 -4.47 -15.38
N TYR A 91 13.46 -5.58 -14.74
CA TYR A 91 12.56 -6.37 -13.91
C TYR A 91 11.99 -5.55 -12.75
N TYR A 92 12.85 -4.81 -12.04
CA TYR A 92 12.44 -3.97 -10.93
C TYR A 92 11.45 -2.89 -11.36
N TYR A 93 11.67 -2.24 -12.51
CA TYR A 93 10.69 -1.27 -13.03
C TYR A 93 9.35 -1.89 -13.38
N LEU A 94 9.34 -3.06 -14.02
CA LEU A 94 8.10 -3.79 -14.29
C LEU A 94 7.39 -4.20 -12.99
N LEU A 95 8.13 -4.63 -11.98
CA LEU A 95 7.59 -4.95 -10.66
C LEU A 95 6.92 -3.73 -10.02
N VAL A 96 7.57 -2.57 -10.03
CA VAL A 96 7.00 -1.33 -9.46
C VAL A 96 5.75 -0.90 -10.23
N ILE A 97 5.78 -0.94 -11.56
CA ILE A 97 4.60 -0.61 -12.39
C ILE A 97 3.45 -1.59 -12.11
N THR A 98 3.75 -2.88 -12.00
CA THR A 98 2.74 -3.90 -11.70
C THR A 98 2.15 -3.70 -10.31
N HIS A 99 2.98 -3.38 -9.31
CA HIS A 99 2.53 -3.09 -7.95
C HIS A 99 1.63 -1.87 -7.92
N PHE A 100 1.98 -0.81 -8.66
CA PHE A 100 1.13 0.37 -8.81
C PHE A 100 -0.23 0.05 -9.44
N ILE A 101 -0.26 -0.69 -10.55
CA ILE A 101 -1.51 -1.10 -11.21
C ILE A 101 -2.37 -1.95 -10.26
N PHE A 102 -1.74 -2.85 -9.50
CA PHE A 102 -2.42 -3.65 -8.49
C PHE A 102 -3.03 -2.80 -7.37
N GLU A 103 -2.27 -1.87 -6.80
CA GLU A 103 -2.79 -0.99 -5.73
C GLU A 103 -3.93 -0.12 -6.25
N ALA A 104 -3.80 0.48 -7.44
CA ALA A 104 -4.86 1.27 -8.08
C ALA A 104 -6.12 0.44 -8.32
N TYR A 105 -5.99 -0.75 -8.93
CA TYR A 105 -7.14 -1.64 -9.15
C TYR A 105 -7.79 -2.06 -7.82
N LYS A 106 -6.98 -2.34 -6.80
CA LYS A 106 -7.47 -2.72 -5.47
C LYS A 106 -8.30 -1.58 -4.85
N GLN A 107 -7.83 -0.33 -4.97
CA GLN A 107 -8.53 0.83 -4.42
C GLN A 107 -9.80 1.20 -5.21
N ASP A 108 -9.71 1.23 -6.55
CA ASP A 108 -10.78 1.81 -7.37
C ASP A 108 -11.85 0.78 -7.75
N VAL A 109 -11.44 -0.46 -8.05
CA VAL A 109 -12.35 -1.48 -8.60
C VAL A 109 -12.87 -2.41 -7.51
N THR A 110 -12.02 -2.82 -6.59
CA THR A 110 -12.35 -3.91 -5.65
C THR A 110 -12.93 -3.46 -4.30
N ILE A 111 -13.18 -2.15 -4.14
CA ILE A 111 -13.66 -1.58 -2.88
C ILE A 111 -14.97 -2.23 -2.40
N GLY A 112 -15.01 -2.66 -1.14
CA GLY A 112 -16.15 -3.37 -0.55
C GLY A 112 -16.29 -4.84 -0.96
N ILE A 113 -15.40 -5.37 -1.81
CA ILE A 113 -15.34 -6.80 -2.17
C ILE A 113 -14.15 -7.46 -1.47
N ILE A 114 -12.99 -6.79 -1.50
CA ILE A 114 -11.81 -7.19 -0.73
C ILE A 114 -11.27 -5.95 0.01
N SER A 115 -10.67 -6.17 1.18
CA SER A 115 -10.06 -5.06 1.93
C SER A 115 -8.91 -4.44 1.13
N THR A 116 -8.78 -3.11 1.14
CA THR A 116 -7.63 -2.41 0.54
C THR A 116 -6.32 -2.71 1.25
N THR A 117 -6.37 -3.25 2.47
CA THR A 117 -5.20 -3.65 3.26
C THR A 117 -4.66 -5.03 2.89
N VAL A 118 -5.30 -5.79 1.99
CA VAL A 118 -4.78 -7.11 1.63
C VAL A 118 -3.49 -7.03 0.83
N TYR A 119 -2.61 -7.98 1.10
CA TYR A 119 -1.36 -8.17 0.38
C TYR A 119 -1.55 -8.90 -0.97
N PRO A 120 -0.58 -8.77 -1.90
CA PRO A 120 -0.66 -9.34 -3.24
C PRO A 120 -0.98 -10.83 -3.32
N SER A 121 -0.45 -11.67 -2.41
CA SER A 121 -0.72 -13.11 -2.44
C SER A 121 -2.17 -13.44 -2.14
N THR A 122 -2.78 -12.73 -1.17
CA THR A 122 -4.19 -12.89 -0.82
C THR A 122 -5.09 -12.41 -1.95
N PHE A 123 -4.75 -11.26 -2.52
CA PHE A 123 -5.45 -10.72 -3.69
C PHE A 123 -5.42 -11.72 -4.84
N ARG A 124 -4.23 -12.20 -5.22
CA ARG A 124 -4.05 -13.20 -6.29
C ARG A 124 -4.90 -14.43 -6.03
N ARG A 125 -4.83 -15.02 -4.84
CA ARG A 125 -5.60 -16.24 -4.48
C ARG A 125 -7.11 -16.06 -4.58
N LYS A 126 -7.63 -14.87 -4.30
CA LYS A 126 -9.08 -14.62 -4.30
C LYS A 126 -9.62 -14.14 -5.65
N LEU A 127 -8.89 -13.26 -6.33
CA LEU A 127 -9.36 -12.56 -7.52
C LEU A 127 -8.75 -13.02 -8.84
N ILE A 128 -7.74 -13.90 -8.79
CA ILE A 128 -7.02 -14.35 -10.00
C ILE A 128 -6.96 -15.90 -10.05
N ASP A 129 -6.44 -16.52 -8.99
CA ASP A 129 -6.21 -17.98 -8.93
C ASP A 129 -7.50 -18.72 -8.56
N PHE A 130 -8.46 -18.76 -9.47
CA PHE A 130 -9.63 -19.64 -9.37
C PHE A 130 -9.91 -20.35 -10.70
N ALA A 131 -10.54 -21.52 -10.61
CA ALA A 131 -10.89 -22.29 -11.79
C ALA A 131 -11.98 -21.56 -12.60
N ALA A 132 -11.69 -21.35 -13.88
CA ALA A 132 -12.62 -20.79 -14.85
C ALA A 132 -12.46 -21.47 -16.20
N LYS A 133 -13.50 -21.40 -17.04
CA LYS A 133 -13.48 -21.92 -18.40
C LYS A 133 -13.90 -20.82 -19.36
N ILE A 134 -12.98 -20.43 -20.25
CA ILE A 134 -13.29 -19.52 -21.35
C ILE A 134 -13.83 -20.34 -22.51
N THR A 135 -15.01 -19.99 -23.01
CA THR A 135 -15.63 -20.61 -24.18
C THR A 135 -16.00 -19.55 -25.19
N SER A 136 -15.92 -19.85 -26.48
CA SER A 136 -16.38 -18.97 -27.56
C SER A 136 -17.61 -19.57 -28.26
N GLY A 137 -18.56 -18.71 -28.64
CA GLY A 137 -19.75 -19.12 -29.38
C GLY A 137 -20.58 -17.93 -29.84
N ALA A 138 -21.15 -18.00 -31.05
CA ALA A 138 -22.03 -16.98 -31.63
C ALA A 138 -21.48 -15.53 -31.56
N GLY A 139 -20.17 -15.36 -31.74
CA GLY A 139 -19.50 -14.05 -31.67
C GLY A 139 -19.18 -13.55 -30.26
N TYR A 140 -19.49 -14.31 -29.21
CA TYR A 140 -19.20 -13.98 -27.82
C TYR A 140 -18.05 -14.81 -27.25
N ILE A 141 -17.30 -14.20 -26.34
CA ILE A 141 -16.38 -14.88 -25.43
C ILE A 141 -17.04 -14.92 -24.05
N ILE A 142 -17.22 -16.11 -23.51
CA ILE A 142 -17.91 -16.36 -22.25
C ILE A 142 -16.90 -16.83 -21.22
N PHE A 143 -16.85 -16.14 -20.08
CA PHE A 143 -16.05 -16.51 -18.92
C PHE A 143 -16.90 -17.30 -17.93
N ASN A 144 -16.83 -18.63 -17.99
CA ASN A 144 -17.58 -19.50 -17.09
C ASN A 144 -16.82 -19.68 -15.79
N VAL A 145 -17.49 -19.44 -14.67
CA VAL A 145 -16.96 -19.64 -13.31
C VAL A 145 -17.95 -20.43 -12.47
N THR A 146 -17.47 -21.02 -11.38
CA THR A 146 -18.37 -21.65 -10.41
C THR A 146 -19.24 -20.59 -9.73
N ARG A 147 -20.47 -20.95 -9.37
CA ARG A 147 -21.41 -20.04 -8.69
C ARG A 147 -20.81 -19.49 -7.39
N SER A 148 -20.11 -20.32 -6.64
CA SER A 148 -19.47 -19.93 -5.38
C SER A 148 -18.45 -18.80 -5.60
N VAL A 149 -17.60 -18.91 -6.62
CA VAL A 149 -16.64 -17.84 -6.96
C VAL A 149 -17.39 -16.60 -7.43
N TYR A 150 -18.35 -16.76 -8.35
CA TYR A 150 -19.13 -15.64 -8.90
C TYR A 150 -19.76 -14.76 -7.81
N GLN A 151 -20.32 -15.40 -6.78
CA GLN A 151 -20.94 -14.73 -5.64
C GLN A 151 -19.91 -14.18 -4.65
N ALA A 152 -18.87 -14.97 -4.31
CA ALA A 152 -17.89 -14.60 -3.29
C ALA A 152 -17.10 -13.32 -3.65
N ILE A 153 -16.79 -13.11 -4.93
CA ILE A 153 -16.07 -11.92 -5.38
C ILE A 153 -16.96 -10.94 -6.16
N ASN A 154 -18.27 -11.17 -6.18
CA ASN A 154 -19.26 -10.36 -6.90
C ASN A 154 -18.78 -9.95 -8.31
N ILE A 155 -18.55 -10.96 -9.17
CA ILE A 155 -17.96 -10.76 -10.51
C ILE A 155 -18.77 -9.75 -11.35
N ALA A 156 -20.09 -9.73 -11.20
CA ALA A 156 -20.95 -8.78 -11.91
C ALA A 156 -20.58 -7.32 -11.61
N GLU A 157 -20.39 -7.00 -10.34
CA GLU A 157 -20.04 -5.65 -9.90
C GLU A 157 -18.59 -5.31 -10.28
N LEU A 158 -17.64 -6.23 -10.11
CA LEU A 158 -16.26 -6.04 -10.59
C LEU A 158 -16.24 -5.73 -12.09
N TRP A 159 -16.97 -6.51 -12.89
CA TRP A 159 -17.04 -6.31 -14.33
C TRP A 159 -17.65 -4.95 -14.70
N LYS A 160 -18.68 -4.51 -13.97
CA LYS A 160 -19.29 -3.19 -14.17
C LYS A 160 -18.27 -2.08 -13.91
N ARG A 161 -17.54 -2.14 -12.79
CA ARG A 161 -16.53 -1.15 -12.41
C ARG A 161 -15.34 -1.11 -13.36
N CYS A 162 -14.87 -2.27 -13.84
CA CYS A 162 -13.81 -2.34 -14.85
C CYS A 162 -14.17 -1.58 -16.16
N LYS A 163 -15.46 -1.46 -16.49
CA LYS A 163 -15.93 -0.73 -17.68
C LYS A 163 -16.15 0.77 -17.45
N SER A 164 -16.06 1.21 -16.20
CA SER A 164 -16.28 2.61 -15.81
C SER A 164 -15.25 3.00 -14.75
N PRO A 165 -13.94 2.99 -15.10
CA PRO A 165 -12.92 3.52 -14.21
C PRO A 165 -13.23 5.01 -13.90
N PRO A 166 -12.98 5.47 -12.65
CA PRO A 166 -13.23 6.83 -12.21
C PRO A 166 -12.42 7.88 -12.99
#